data_AF-A0A429BN84-F1
#
_entry.id   AF-A0A429BN84-F1
#
_cell.length_a   1.000
_cell.length_b   1.000
_cell.length_c   1.000
_cell.angle_alpha   90.00
_cell.angle_beta   90.00
_cell.angle_gamma   90.00
#
_symmetry.space_group_name_H-M   'P 1'
#
loop_
_entity.id
_entity.type
_entity.pdbx_description
1 polymer ?
#
loop_
_entity_poly.entity_id
_entity_poly.type
_entity_poly.pdbx_seq_one_letter_code
_entity_poly.pdbx_strand_id
1 'polypeptide(L)'
;MKGHWSLDDRLERMLREVPFEVPPGSEAVTVRLDYDRSQGVLDLGCGAPGGFRGWSGGARAEFTITRDWATPGYLPGVPESGVWHVWLGLHRVPPQGLDFTLEITAERTAPPERFVAEPPPGERPPRRDVPDVDGLRWYAGDFHAHTVHSDGTLTVAELAELAHGRGLDFLAVTDHNTVSHHPWLRAAGRGVTLIPGQEVTTDRGHANVFGEVGWVDFRRPADSWAEHAGRAGGLISINHPLGGDCAWLLPIADRPRVAEVWSSGWWDRRWGAPLAWADAWREDVVAIGGSDFHRPGSDGLPGAPTTWVLAEDPDAVLDGVRAGRTAVSAGPDAPLLLRLGDELLALGADGLVLVRPGGARQVVRGERALLRAGEGLHRLETHENEVIALCH
;
A
#
# COMPACT_ATOMS: atom_id res chain seq x y z
N MET A 1 -8.42 8.02 -31.96
CA MET A 1 -7.21 8.85 -32.11
C MET A 1 -6.01 7.93 -32.18
N LYS A 2 -5.04 8.20 -33.07
CA LYS A 2 -3.74 7.51 -33.07
C LYS A 2 -2.65 8.52 -32.69
N GLY A 3 -1.61 8.07 -32.03
CA GLY A 3 -0.48 8.92 -31.63
C GLY A 3 0.81 8.13 -31.46
N HIS A 4 1.88 8.86 -31.23
CA HIS A 4 3.22 8.34 -30.98
C HIS A 4 3.83 9.12 -29.81
N TRP A 5 4.38 8.41 -28.83
CA TRP A 5 5.14 9.00 -27.75
C TRP A 5 6.61 8.65 -27.90
N SER A 6 7.48 9.67 -27.89
CA SER A 6 8.92 9.49 -27.90
C SER A 6 9.50 9.41 -26.49
N LEU A 7 10.74 8.95 -26.38
CA LEU A 7 11.47 9.00 -25.10
C LEU A 7 11.64 10.45 -24.62
N ASP A 8 11.84 11.41 -25.52
CA ASP A 8 11.92 12.83 -25.17
C ASP A 8 10.60 13.33 -24.57
N ASP A 9 9.45 12.89 -25.09
CA ASP A 9 8.15 13.21 -24.51
C ASP A 9 8.04 12.68 -23.07
N ARG A 10 8.52 11.46 -22.81
CA ARG A 10 8.57 10.92 -21.44
C ARG A 10 9.44 11.78 -20.53
N LEU A 11 10.63 12.15 -20.98
CA LEU A 11 11.61 12.89 -20.18
C LEU A 11 11.20 14.35 -19.92
N GLU A 12 10.50 14.97 -20.86
CA GLU A 12 9.94 16.32 -20.68
C GLU A 12 8.81 16.31 -19.65
N ARG A 13 7.86 15.37 -19.79
CA ARG A 13 6.69 15.26 -18.90
C ARG A 13 6.11 13.86 -18.95
N MET A 14 6.22 13.14 -17.82
CA MET A 14 5.73 11.77 -17.70
C MET A 14 4.21 11.66 -17.86
N LEU A 15 3.43 12.60 -17.31
CA LEU A 15 1.96 12.57 -17.43
C LEU A 15 1.48 13.46 -18.58
N ARG A 16 0.91 12.86 -19.62
CA ARG A 16 0.31 13.54 -20.77
C ARG A 16 -1.21 13.54 -20.66
N GLU A 17 -1.82 14.63 -21.10
CA GLU A 17 -3.28 14.81 -21.05
C GLU A 17 -3.82 14.95 -22.47
N VAL A 18 -4.82 14.14 -22.81
CA VAL A 18 -5.48 14.15 -24.11
C VAL A 18 -6.93 14.61 -23.91
N PRO A 19 -7.29 15.84 -24.34
CA PRO A 19 -8.64 16.37 -24.12
C PRO A 19 -9.68 15.71 -25.04
N PHE A 20 -10.91 15.55 -24.54
CA PHE A 20 -12.06 15.13 -25.32
C PHE A 20 -13.37 15.71 -24.76
N GLU A 21 -14.37 15.88 -25.62
CA GLU A 21 -15.67 16.43 -25.23
C GLU A 21 -16.64 15.32 -24.78
N VAL A 22 -17.28 15.53 -23.63
CA VAL A 22 -18.42 14.72 -23.15
C VAL A 22 -19.71 15.53 -23.35
N PRO A 23 -20.63 15.08 -24.24
CA PRO A 23 -21.87 15.80 -24.49
C PRO A 23 -22.83 15.82 -23.28
N PRO A 24 -23.74 16.81 -23.19
CA PRO A 24 -24.82 16.79 -22.21
C PRO A 24 -25.73 15.55 -22.33
N GLY A 25 -26.04 14.93 -21.20
CA GLY A 25 -26.90 13.75 -21.11
C GLY A 25 -26.21 12.43 -21.49
N SER A 26 -24.88 12.38 -21.42
CA SER A 26 -24.14 11.12 -21.42
C SER A 26 -24.38 10.35 -20.11
N GLU A 27 -24.71 9.08 -20.24
CA GLU A 27 -24.91 8.14 -19.12
C GLU A 27 -23.69 7.23 -18.91
N ALA A 28 -22.80 7.13 -19.91
CA ALA A 28 -21.53 6.43 -19.81
C ALA A 28 -20.42 7.12 -20.59
N VAL A 29 -19.20 7.09 -20.06
CA VAL A 29 -17.96 7.44 -20.77
C VAL A 29 -17.05 6.23 -20.75
N THR A 30 -16.63 5.76 -21.92
CA THR A 30 -15.70 4.64 -22.08
C THR A 30 -14.47 5.08 -22.85
N VAL A 31 -13.29 4.70 -22.36
CA VAL A 31 -12.00 4.93 -23.01
C VAL A 31 -11.28 3.61 -23.16
N ARG A 32 -10.77 3.33 -24.36
CA ARG A 32 -9.90 2.19 -24.67
C ARG A 32 -8.54 2.70 -25.14
N LEU A 33 -7.48 2.13 -24.57
CA LEU A 33 -6.09 2.37 -24.90
C LEU A 33 -5.47 1.07 -25.43
N ASP A 34 -4.97 1.12 -26.66
CA ASP A 34 -4.25 0.03 -27.30
C ASP A 34 -2.82 0.48 -27.67
N TYR A 35 -1.84 -0.37 -27.38
CA TYR A 35 -0.43 -0.19 -27.71
C TYR A 35 0.31 -1.52 -27.56
N ASP A 36 1.53 -1.63 -28.13
CA ASP A 36 2.35 -2.82 -27.96
C ASP A 36 2.96 -2.89 -26.55
N ARG A 37 2.28 -3.63 -25.66
CA ARG A 37 2.69 -3.86 -24.27
C ARG A 37 4.03 -4.62 -24.13
N SER A 38 4.54 -5.23 -25.19
CA SER A 38 5.87 -5.85 -25.17
C SER A 38 7.00 -4.83 -25.29
N GLN A 39 6.71 -3.62 -25.80
CA GLN A 39 7.70 -2.59 -26.10
C GLN A 39 7.80 -1.51 -25.01
N GLY A 40 6.74 -1.30 -24.23
CA GLY A 40 6.69 -0.24 -23.23
C GLY A 40 5.50 -0.36 -22.28
N VAL A 41 5.29 0.66 -21.46
CA VAL A 41 4.21 0.75 -20.48
C VAL A 41 3.62 2.15 -20.54
N LEU A 42 2.31 2.20 -20.81
CA LEU A 42 1.49 3.39 -20.72
C LEU A 42 0.45 3.20 -19.62
N ASP A 43 0.39 4.14 -18.69
CA ASP A 43 -0.64 4.17 -17.67
C ASP A 43 -1.90 4.83 -18.20
N LEU A 44 -3.05 4.43 -17.65
CA LEU A 44 -4.36 4.99 -18.00
C LEU A 44 -5.04 5.57 -16.76
N GLY A 45 -5.54 6.80 -16.90
CA GLY A 45 -6.43 7.46 -15.95
C GLY A 45 -7.25 8.55 -16.62
N CYS A 46 -8.03 9.30 -15.83
CA CYS A 46 -8.77 10.44 -16.36
C CYS A 46 -9.15 11.49 -15.32
N GLY A 47 -9.37 12.70 -15.83
CA GLY A 47 -9.99 13.80 -15.11
C GLY A 47 -11.19 14.38 -15.88
N ALA A 48 -12.22 14.76 -15.14
CA ALA A 48 -13.37 15.52 -15.60
C ALA A 48 -13.22 17.01 -15.23
N PRO A 49 -14.13 17.89 -15.66
CA PRO A 49 -14.15 19.29 -15.20
C PRO A 49 -14.13 19.44 -13.67
N GLY A 50 -14.83 18.55 -12.94
CA GLY A 50 -14.83 18.48 -11.48
C GLY A 50 -13.56 17.89 -10.83
N GLY A 51 -12.58 17.44 -11.62
CA GLY A 51 -11.29 16.92 -11.14
C GLY A 51 -11.10 15.43 -11.39
N PHE A 52 -10.43 14.75 -10.46
CA PHE A 52 -10.05 13.34 -10.60
C PHE A 52 -11.25 12.42 -10.82
N ARG A 53 -11.12 11.48 -11.75
CA ARG A 53 -12.13 10.45 -12.02
C ARG A 53 -11.62 9.03 -11.96
N GLY A 54 -10.31 8.81 -12.05
CA GLY A 54 -9.74 7.49 -11.82
C GLY A 54 -8.33 7.35 -12.35
N TRP A 55 -7.69 6.29 -11.88
CA TRP A 55 -6.37 5.87 -12.28
C TRP A 55 -6.29 4.34 -12.15
N SER A 56 -5.65 3.70 -13.12
CA SER A 56 -5.42 2.25 -13.11
C SER A 56 -3.98 1.86 -13.44
N GLY A 57 -3.06 2.82 -13.54
CA GLY A 57 -1.71 2.56 -14.02
C GLY A 57 -1.73 1.81 -15.36
N GLY A 58 -0.76 0.93 -15.57
CA GLY A 58 -0.70 0.00 -16.70
C GLY A 58 -1.64 -1.22 -16.60
N ALA A 59 -2.40 -1.36 -15.50
CA ALA A 59 -3.19 -2.56 -15.22
C ALA A 59 -4.37 -2.76 -16.19
N ARG A 60 -4.87 -1.68 -16.80
CA ARG A 60 -6.07 -1.72 -17.65
C ARG A 60 -5.78 -1.17 -19.05
N ALA A 61 -6.52 -1.71 -20.02
CA ALA A 61 -6.59 -1.18 -21.38
C ALA A 61 -7.90 -0.40 -21.61
N GLU A 62 -8.85 -0.49 -20.69
CA GLU A 62 -10.17 0.09 -20.83
C GLU A 62 -10.73 0.50 -19.48
N PHE A 63 -11.50 1.59 -19.45
CA PHE A 63 -12.40 1.91 -18.37
C PHE A 63 -13.73 2.44 -18.90
N THR A 64 -14.76 2.26 -18.08
CA THR A 64 -16.08 2.87 -18.24
C THR A 64 -16.49 3.51 -16.91
N ILE A 65 -17.05 4.72 -16.98
CA ILE A 65 -17.66 5.43 -15.85
C ILE A 65 -19.13 5.70 -16.19
N THR A 66 -20.02 5.31 -15.28
CA THR A 66 -21.45 5.59 -15.30
C THR A 66 -21.87 6.24 -13.98
N ARG A 67 -23.16 6.60 -13.85
CA ARG A 67 -23.73 7.16 -12.63
C ARG A 67 -23.46 6.29 -11.39
N ASP A 68 -23.77 5.01 -11.49
CA ASP A 68 -23.85 4.11 -10.34
C ASP A 68 -22.71 3.09 -10.31
N TRP A 69 -21.98 2.95 -11.42
CA TRP A 69 -20.89 1.99 -11.54
C TRP A 69 -19.71 2.58 -12.32
N ALA A 70 -18.50 2.16 -11.96
CA ALA A 70 -17.31 2.42 -12.75
C ALA A 70 -16.40 1.19 -12.73
N THR A 71 -15.55 1.10 -13.75
CA THR A 71 -14.46 0.12 -13.77
C THR A 71 -13.59 0.32 -12.50
N PRO A 72 -13.19 -0.75 -11.78
CA PRO A 72 -12.34 -0.60 -10.60
C PRO A 72 -11.07 0.20 -10.91
N GLY A 73 -10.72 1.14 -10.03
CA GLY A 73 -9.74 2.20 -10.26
C GLY A 73 -10.35 3.57 -10.58
N TYR A 74 -11.64 3.60 -10.93
CA TYR A 74 -12.38 4.79 -11.31
C TYR A 74 -13.56 5.04 -10.38
N LEU A 75 -13.92 6.32 -10.22
CA LEU A 75 -15.01 6.77 -9.36
C LEU A 75 -16.32 6.85 -10.14
N PRO A 76 -17.39 6.15 -9.70
CA PRO A 76 -18.70 6.32 -10.31
C PRO A 76 -19.23 7.74 -10.09
N GLY A 77 -20.19 8.13 -10.92
CA GLY A 77 -20.90 9.39 -10.82
C GLY A 77 -21.39 9.84 -12.19
N VAL A 78 -22.41 10.71 -12.18
CA VAL A 78 -22.99 11.23 -13.43
C VAL A 78 -21.88 11.81 -14.31
N PRO A 79 -21.72 11.33 -15.57
CA PRO A 79 -20.75 11.92 -16.48
C PRO A 79 -21.05 13.40 -16.70
N GLU A 80 -20.14 14.25 -16.23
CA GLU A 80 -20.20 15.69 -16.40
C GLU A 80 -20.03 16.06 -17.88
N SER A 81 -20.86 16.95 -18.40
CA SER A 81 -20.65 17.49 -19.73
C SER A 81 -19.47 18.46 -19.77
N GLY A 82 -18.70 18.46 -20.85
CA GLY A 82 -17.59 19.38 -21.10
C GLY A 82 -16.29 18.66 -21.43
N VAL A 83 -15.16 19.36 -21.29
CA VAL A 83 -13.85 18.83 -21.64
C VAL A 83 -13.31 17.94 -20.52
N TRP A 84 -13.20 16.66 -20.81
CA TRP A 84 -12.47 15.68 -20.01
C TRP A 84 -11.06 15.49 -20.57
N HIS A 85 -10.20 14.88 -19.76
CA HIS A 85 -8.84 14.53 -20.17
C HIS A 85 -8.59 13.05 -19.90
N VAL A 86 -8.16 12.32 -20.92
CA VAL A 86 -7.48 11.04 -20.71
C VAL A 86 -6.08 11.37 -20.22
N TRP A 87 -5.69 10.76 -19.11
CA TRP A 87 -4.35 10.88 -18.56
C TRP A 87 -3.54 9.66 -18.95
N LEU A 88 -2.42 9.89 -19.64
CA LEU A 88 -1.48 8.87 -20.06
C LEU A 88 -0.17 9.04 -19.30
N GLY A 89 0.17 8.09 -18.43
CA GLY A 89 1.48 8.03 -17.80
C GLY A 89 2.48 7.33 -18.71
N LEU A 90 3.53 8.02 -19.12
CA LEU A 90 4.58 7.49 -19.99
C LEU A 90 5.60 6.67 -19.18
N HIS A 91 5.15 5.65 -18.45
CA HIS A 91 5.95 4.92 -17.47
C HIS A 91 7.25 4.36 -18.07
N ARG A 92 7.15 3.64 -19.21
CA ARG A 92 8.29 3.14 -19.99
C ARG A 92 8.06 3.35 -21.48
N VAL A 93 8.88 4.19 -22.10
CA VAL A 93 8.88 4.44 -23.55
C VAL A 93 10.25 4.07 -24.12
N PRO A 94 10.34 3.18 -25.12
CA PRO A 94 11.63 2.76 -25.67
C PRO A 94 12.24 3.85 -26.56
N PRO A 95 13.55 3.78 -26.90
CA PRO A 95 14.22 4.80 -27.70
C PRO A 95 13.59 5.08 -29.07
N GLN A 96 12.98 4.06 -29.70
CA GLN A 96 12.25 4.20 -30.96
C GLN A 96 10.85 4.82 -30.81
N GLY A 97 10.42 5.12 -29.58
CA GLY A 97 9.08 5.58 -29.25
C GLY A 97 8.03 4.46 -29.22
N LEU A 98 6.80 4.83 -28.88
CA LEU A 98 5.69 3.92 -28.68
C LEU A 98 4.43 4.48 -29.34
N ASP A 99 3.90 3.74 -30.32
CA ASP A 99 2.63 4.04 -30.95
C ASP A 99 1.46 3.61 -30.06
N PHE A 100 0.39 4.39 -30.08
CA PHE A 100 -0.84 4.07 -29.35
C PHE A 100 -2.10 4.48 -30.11
N THR A 101 -3.21 3.84 -29.76
CA THR A 101 -4.55 4.20 -30.18
C THR A 101 -5.43 4.46 -28.97
N LEU A 102 -6.17 5.56 -28.99
CA LEU A 102 -7.25 5.86 -28.05
C LEU A 102 -8.60 5.83 -28.75
N GLU A 103 -9.53 5.06 -28.23
CA GLU A 103 -10.94 5.10 -28.61
C GLU A 103 -11.75 5.63 -27.43
N ILE A 104 -12.59 6.64 -27.69
CA ILE A 104 -13.34 7.33 -26.64
C ILE A 104 -14.79 7.38 -27.08
N THR A 105 -15.70 6.89 -26.25
CA THR A 105 -17.15 6.93 -26.49
C THR A 105 -17.87 7.56 -25.30
N ALA A 106 -18.84 8.41 -25.61
CA ALA A 106 -19.77 8.97 -24.64
C ALA A 106 -21.19 8.57 -25.06
N GLU A 107 -21.82 7.70 -24.29
CA GLU A 107 -23.06 7.01 -24.67
C GLU A 107 -24.24 7.52 -23.84
N ARG A 108 -25.45 7.44 -24.40
CA ARG A 108 -26.70 7.84 -23.72
C ARG A 108 -27.37 6.69 -22.98
N THR A 109 -26.72 5.54 -22.94
CA THR A 109 -27.19 4.32 -22.27
C THR A 109 -26.02 3.74 -21.50
N ALA A 110 -26.21 3.47 -20.21
CA ALA A 110 -25.19 2.80 -19.41
C ALA A 110 -25.12 1.31 -19.74
N PRO A 111 -23.92 0.72 -19.88
CA PRO A 111 -23.78 -0.73 -19.90
C PRO A 111 -24.24 -1.33 -18.56
N PRO A 112 -24.67 -2.60 -18.55
CA PRO A 112 -25.08 -3.25 -17.30
C PRO A 112 -23.91 -3.33 -16.32
N GLU A 113 -24.22 -3.14 -15.04
CA GLU A 113 -23.26 -3.34 -13.96
C GLU A 113 -22.75 -4.78 -13.95
N ARG A 114 -21.44 -4.93 -13.74
CA ARG A 114 -20.82 -6.25 -13.58
C ARG A 114 -20.85 -6.63 -12.11
N PHE A 115 -21.69 -7.59 -11.76
CA PHE A 115 -21.73 -8.18 -10.43
C PHE A 115 -20.52 -9.10 -10.23
N VAL A 116 -19.83 -8.96 -9.09
CA VAL A 116 -18.82 -9.91 -8.62
C VAL A 116 -19.38 -10.60 -7.38
N ALA A 117 -19.40 -11.94 -7.42
CA ALA A 117 -19.87 -12.71 -6.27
C ALA A 117 -18.90 -12.57 -5.11
N GLU A 118 -19.45 -12.54 -3.89
CA GLU A 118 -18.63 -12.61 -2.69
C GLU A 118 -17.96 -13.99 -2.56
N PRO A 119 -16.70 -14.04 -2.08
CA PRO A 119 -16.07 -15.29 -1.75
C PRO A 119 -16.80 -15.98 -0.59
N PRO A 120 -16.83 -17.32 -0.55
CA PRO A 120 -17.36 -18.05 0.59
C PRO A 120 -16.50 -17.76 1.84
N PRO A 121 -17.10 -17.73 3.04
CA PRO A 121 -16.34 -17.54 4.28
C PRO A 121 -15.45 -18.76 4.54
N GLY A 122 -14.19 -18.50 4.89
CA GLY A 122 -13.20 -19.49 5.29
C GLY A 122 -13.06 -19.63 6.81
N GLU A 123 -12.12 -20.48 7.23
CA GLU A 123 -11.76 -20.64 8.63
C GLU A 123 -10.68 -19.64 9.03
N ARG A 124 -10.82 -19.05 10.23
CA ARG A 124 -9.80 -18.18 10.83
C ARG A 124 -8.93 -18.96 11.81
N PRO A 125 -7.60 -18.93 11.68
CA PRO A 125 -6.69 -19.46 12.69
C PRO A 125 -6.93 -18.77 14.06
N PRO A 126 -6.72 -19.49 15.18
CA PRO A 126 -6.82 -18.87 16.50
C PRO A 126 -5.79 -17.75 16.65
N ARG A 127 -6.18 -16.69 17.36
CA ARG A 127 -5.26 -15.59 17.67
C ARG A 127 -4.08 -16.11 18.50
N ARG A 128 -2.90 -15.60 18.22
CA ARG A 128 -1.69 -15.88 18.99
C ARG A 128 -1.85 -15.42 20.44
N ASP A 129 -1.37 -16.25 21.37
CA ASP A 129 -1.38 -15.94 22.81
C ASP A 129 -0.27 -14.93 23.16
N VAL A 130 -0.65 -13.65 23.21
CA VAL A 130 0.20 -12.53 23.58
C VAL A 130 -0.48 -11.71 24.68
N PRO A 131 0.26 -11.23 25.70
CA PRO A 131 -0.32 -10.51 26.82
C PRO A 131 -0.80 -9.11 26.42
N ASP A 132 -1.84 -8.65 27.10
CA ASP A 132 -2.28 -7.26 27.05
C ASP A 132 -1.31 -6.37 27.87
N VAL A 133 -1.24 -5.09 27.51
CA VAL A 133 -0.36 -4.08 28.15
C VAL A 133 -1.19 -2.86 28.51
N ASP A 134 -1.32 -2.56 29.80
CA ASP A 134 -2.04 -1.38 30.30
C ASP A 134 -3.45 -1.19 29.71
N GLY A 135 -4.18 -2.30 29.47
CA GLY A 135 -5.51 -2.31 28.87
C GLY A 135 -5.53 -2.27 27.34
N LEU A 136 -4.37 -2.25 26.68
CA LEU A 136 -4.19 -2.34 25.23
C LEU A 136 -3.84 -3.77 24.80
N ARG A 137 -4.08 -4.09 23.53
CA ARG A 137 -3.85 -5.42 22.95
C ARG A 137 -3.02 -5.34 21.67
N TRP A 138 -2.21 -6.38 21.41
CA TRP A 138 -1.41 -6.48 20.19
C TRP A 138 -2.20 -7.07 19.04
N TYR A 139 -2.45 -6.29 18.00
CA TYR A 139 -3.17 -6.71 16.79
C TYR A 139 -2.21 -7.01 15.65
N ALA A 140 -2.39 -8.14 14.97
CA ALA A 140 -1.59 -8.53 13.83
C ALA A 140 -2.21 -8.00 12.53
N GLY A 141 -1.42 -7.43 11.64
CA GLY A 141 -1.93 -6.97 10.36
C GLY A 141 -0.84 -6.69 9.35
N ASP A 142 -1.25 -6.03 8.28
CA ASP A 142 -0.42 -5.73 7.13
C ASP A 142 -0.80 -4.34 6.60
N PHE A 143 0.21 -3.54 6.29
CA PHE A 143 0.05 -2.13 5.90
C PHE A 143 0.18 -1.89 4.39
N HIS A 144 0.27 -2.94 3.57
CA HIS A 144 0.49 -2.78 2.14
C HIS A 144 -0.11 -3.92 1.31
N ALA A 145 -1.24 -3.67 0.65
CA ALA A 145 -1.88 -4.64 -0.25
C ALA A 145 -2.77 -3.96 -1.30
N HIS A 146 -2.90 -4.61 -2.44
CA HIS A 146 -3.58 -4.08 -3.63
C HIS A 146 -4.74 -4.96 -4.07
N THR A 147 -5.72 -4.35 -4.73
CA THR A 147 -6.92 -5.03 -5.24
C THR A 147 -7.06 -4.82 -6.74
N VAL A 148 -8.15 -5.32 -7.31
CA VAL A 148 -8.54 -5.02 -8.70
C VAL A 148 -8.75 -3.52 -8.95
N HIS A 149 -8.80 -2.66 -7.92
CA HIS A 149 -8.89 -1.22 -8.11
C HIS A 149 -7.58 -0.60 -8.61
N SER A 150 -6.47 -1.32 -8.56
CA SER A 150 -5.23 -0.99 -9.26
C SER A 150 -4.74 -2.20 -10.06
N ASP A 151 -3.63 -2.82 -9.67
CA ASP A 151 -2.97 -3.92 -10.37
C ASP A 151 -2.94 -5.23 -9.56
N GLY A 152 -3.65 -5.27 -8.44
CA GLY A 152 -3.99 -6.49 -7.71
C GLY A 152 -5.01 -7.35 -8.46
N THR A 153 -5.04 -8.65 -8.12
CA THR A 153 -5.92 -9.63 -8.78
C THR A 153 -7.18 -9.97 -8.00
N LEU A 154 -7.21 -9.64 -6.71
CA LEU A 154 -8.34 -9.95 -5.83
C LEU A 154 -9.25 -8.74 -5.66
N THR A 155 -10.55 -8.99 -5.57
CA THR A 155 -11.50 -7.97 -5.08
C THR A 155 -11.22 -7.63 -3.61
N VAL A 156 -11.77 -6.51 -3.13
CA VAL A 156 -11.70 -6.13 -1.71
C VAL A 156 -12.20 -7.28 -0.81
N ALA A 157 -13.29 -7.96 -1.19
CA ALA A 157 -13.87 -9.04 -0.40
C ALA A 157 -13.00 -10.32 -0.41
N GLU A 158 -12.39 -10.66 -1.55
CA GLU A 158 -11.45 -11.79 -1.65
C GLU A 158 -10.15 -11.52 -0.89
N LEU A 159 -9.65 -10.29 -0.95
CA LEU A 159 -8.47 -9.88 -0.19
C LEU A 159 -8.75 -9.91 1.33
N ALA A 160 -9.92 -9.44 1.75
CA ALA A 160 -10.36 -9.51 3.15
C ALA A 160 -10.51 -10.95 3.64
N GLU A 161 -11.06 -11.84 2.81
CA GLU A 161 -11.14 -13.27 3.13
C GLU A 161 -9.76 -13.91 3.22
N LEU A 162 -8.83 -13.56 2.31
CA LEU A 162 -7.45 -14.02 2.41
C LEU A 162 -6.79 -13.56 3.72
N ALA A 163 -6.93 -12.29 4.09
CA ALA A 163 -6.42 -11.77 5.36
C ALA A 163 -7.07 -12.46 6.58
N HIS A 164 -8.37 -12.75 6.51
CA HIS A 164 -9.09 -13.50 7.53
C HIS A 164 -8.51 -14.90 7.73
N GLY A 165 -8.34 -15.67 6.65
CA GLY A 165 -7.73 -17.00 6.69
C GLY A 165 -6.25 -16.99 7.11
N ARG A 166 -5.58 -15.84 7.00
CA ARG A 166 -4.22 -15.61 7.52
C ARG A 166 -4.19 -15.23 9.01
N GLY A 167 -5.35 -15.07 9.65
CA GLY A 167 -5.48 -14.73 11.06
C GLY A 167 -5.33 -13.25 11.39
N LEU A 168 -5.24 -12.37 10.38
CA LEU A 168 -4.99 -10.94 10.58
C LEU A 168 -6.19 -10.26 11.26
N ASP A 169 -5.90 -9.27 12.09
CA ASP A 169 -6.86 -8.39 12.77
C ASP A 169 -7.16 -7.15 11.93
N PHE A 170 -6.20 -6.66 11.15
CA PHE A 170 -6.36 -5.53 10.24
C PHE A 170 -5.56 -5.71 8.95
N LEU A 171 -5.97 -4.98 7.90
CA LEU A 171 -5.27 -4.90 6.62
C LEU A 171 -5.45 -3.50 6.02
N ALA A 172 -4.37 -2.79 5.69
CA ALA A 172 -4.47 -1.60 4.87
C ALA A 172 -4.60 -1.95 3.38
N VAL A 173 -5.59 -1.36 2.72
CA VAL A 173 -5.82 -1.54 1.28
C VAL A 173 -5.40 -0.26 0.57
N THR A 174 -4.34 -0.35 -0.22
CA THR A 174 -3.51 0.80 -0.64
C THR A 174 -3.37 0.88 -2.16
N ASP A 175 -4.43 0.63 -2.91
CA ASP A 175 -4.40 0.68 -4.38
C ASP A 175 -3.73 1.95 -4.96
N HIS A 176 -2.94 1.77 -6.02
CA HIS A 176 -2.13 2.83 -6.63
C HIS A 176 -2.95 4.03 -7.12
N ASN A 177 -2.66 5.21 -6.57
CA ASN A 177 -3.12 6.52 -7.04
C ASN A 177 -4.66 6.66 -7.18
N THR A 178 -5.44 5.82 -6.51
CA THR A 178 -6.91 5.81 -6.53
C THR A 178 -7.47 5.56 -5.14
N VAL A 179 -8.73 5.96 -4.95
CA VAL A 179 -9.51 5.71 -3.73
C VAL A 179 -10.84 5.03 -4.04
N SER A 180 -10.97 4.47 -5.24
CA SER A 180 -12.22 3.86 -5.70
C SER A 180 -12.63 2.61 -4.92
N HIS A 181 -11.71 2.01 -4.16
CA HIS A 181 -11.94 0.89 -3.25
C HIS A 181 -12.49 1.31 -1.88
N HIS A 182 -12.30 2.58 -1.47
CA HIS A 182 -12.65 3.05 -0.10
C HIS A 182 -14.11 2.78 0.29
N PRO A 183 -15.12 3.03 -0.57
CA PRO A 183 -16.53 2.81 -0.20
C PRO A 183 -16.88 1.36 0.14
N TRP A 184 -16.06 0.39 -0.29
CA TRP A 184 -16.32 -1.04 -0.14
C TRP A 184 -15.70 -1.63 1.12
N LEU A 185 -14.73 -0.95 1.73
CA LEU A 185 -13.88 -1.48 2.80
C LEU A 185 -14.69 -1.91 4.02
N ARG A 186 -15.56 -1.02 4.52
CA ARG A 186 -16.33 -1.28 5.74
C ARG A 186 -17.23 -2.51 5.61
N ALA A 187 -17.86 -2.70 4.45
CA ALA A 187 -18.78 -3.81 4.22
C ALA A 187 -18.05 -5.14 3.95
N ALA A 188 -16.86 -5.08 3.36
CA ALA A 188 -16.06 -6.25 3.02
C ALA A 188 -15.26 -6.82 4.20
N GLY A 189 -15.15 -6.11 5.32
CA GLY A 189 -14.41 -6.55 6.50
C GLY A 189 -14.98 -7.84 7.11
N ARG A 190 -14.33 -8.98 6.86
CA ARG A 190 -14.72 -10.30 7.39
C ARG A 190 -14.15 -10.53 8.79
N GLY A 191 -14.45 -9.65 9.74
CA GLY A 191 -13.81 -9.64 11.06
C GLY A 191 -12.33 -9.22 11.04
N VAL A 192 -11.90 -8.64 9.92
CA VAL A 192 -10.63 -7.92 9.72
C VAL A 192 -10.99 -6.46 9.51
N THR A 193 -10.38 -5.54 10.26
CA THR A 193 -10.52 -4.09 10.00
C THR A 193 -9.75 -3.74 8.73
N LEU A 194 -10.47 -3.30 7.70
CA LEU A 194 -9.85 -2.82 6.46
C LEU A 194 -9.57 -1.32 6.60
N ILE A 195 -8.29 -0.95 6.60
CA ILE A 195 -7.84 0.43 6.74
C ILE A 195 -7.83 1.07 5.34
N PRO A 196 -8.53 2.21 5.16
CA PRO A 196 -8.43 2.97 3.92
C PRO A 196 -7.01 3.49 3.75
N GLY A 197 -6.46 3.30 2.55
CA GLY A 197 -5.20 3.89 2.16
C GLY A 197 -5.13 4.13 0.66
N GLN A 198 -4.14 4.92 0.26
CA GLN A 198 -3.74 5.09 -1.12
C GLN A 198 -2.23 4.97 -1.18
N GLU A 199 -1.69 4.09 -2.04
CA GLU A 199 -0.29 4.18 -2.40
C GLU A 199 -0.12 5.30 -3.42
N VAL A 200 0.60 6.35 -3.03
CA VAL A 200 1.02 7.41 -3.92
C VAL A 200 2.25 6.93 -4.68
N THR A 201 2.06 6.67 -5.96
CA THR A 201 3.03 5.97 -6.80
C THR A 201 3.58 6.90 -7.88
N THR A 202 4.90 7.02 -7.92
CA THR A 202 5.65 7.76 -8.93
C THR A 202 6.85 6.93 -9.40
N ASP A 203 7.47 7.33 -10.52
CA ASP A 203 8.71 6.72 -11.02
C ASP A 203 9.95 7.03 -10.16
N ARG A 204 9.77 7.73 -9.03
CA ARG A 204 10.84 8.18 -8.13
C ARG A 204 10.58 7.86 -6.67
N GLY A 205 9.60 7.02 -6.37
CA GLY A 205 9.31 6.63 -5.00
C GLY A 205 7.83 6.46 -4.74
N HIS A 206 7.56 5.63 -3.74
CA HIS A 206 6.23 5.26 -3.31
C HIS A 206 6.00 5.62 -1.84
N ALA A 207 4.78 6.01 -1.50
CA ALA A 207 4.38 6.22 -0.12
C ALA A 207 2.90 5.86 0.09
N ASN A 208 2.60 5.12 1.14
CA ASN A 208 1.24 4.90 1.58
C ASN A 208 0.74 6.08 2.40
N VAL A 209 -0.46 6.55 2.07
CA VAL A 209 -1.21 7.52 2.87
C VAL A 209 -2.42 6.81 3.45
N PHE A 210 -2.45 6.66 4.77
CA PHE A 210 -3.46 5.91 5.52
C PHE A 210 -4.51 6.81 6.16
N GLY A 211 -5.73 6.29 6.25
CA GLY A 211 -6.90 6.94 6.85
C GLY A 211 -7.91 7.41 5.80
N GLU A 212 -9.09 7.82 6.27
CA GLU A 212 -10.16 8.43 5.45
C GLU A 212 -9.78 9.87 5.03
N VAL A 213 -8.68 10.00 4.29
CA VAL A 213 -8.10 11.29 3.87
C VAL A 213 -8.57 11.73 2.48
N GLY A 214 -9.32 10.88 1.78
CA GLY A 214 -9.70 11.09 0.38
C GLY A 214 -8.52 10.93 -0.58
N TRP A 215 -8.73 11.30 -1.84
CA TRP A 215 -7.70 11.14 -2.89
C TRP A 215 -6.53 12.10 -2.70
N VAL A 216 -5.32 11.54 -2.71
CA VAL A 216 -4.06 12.29 -2.67
C VAL A 216 -3.57 12.48 -4.10
N ASP A 217 -3.37 13.74 -4.50
CA ASP A 217 -2.90 14.05 -5.85
C ASP A 217 -1.41 13.73 -6.03
N PHE A 218 -1.14 12.54 -6.58
CA PHE A 218 0.20 12.01 -6.85
C PHE A 218 1.05 12.85 -7.81
N ARG A 219 0.45 13.83 -8.50
CA ARG A 219 1.15 14.75 -9.40
C ARG A 219 1.81 15.91 -8.67
N ARG A 220 1.46 16.09 -7.39
CA ARG A 220 1.99 17.15 -6.54
C ARG A 220 3.30 16.68 -5.85
N PRO A 221 4.15 17.59 -5.35
CA PRO A 221 5.36 17.20 -4.61
C PRO A 221 5.06 16.43 -3.33
N ALA A 222 6.00 15.60 -2.87
CA ALA A 222 5.83 14.73 -1.70
C ALA A 222 5.40 15.46 -0.42
N ASP A 223 5.91 16.68 -0.18
CA ASP A 223 5.51 17.52 0.95
C ASP A 223 3.99 17.77 1.00
N SER A 224 3.36 17.91 -0.16
CA SER A 224 1.91 18.13 -0.23
C SER A 224 1.09 16.90 0.13
N TRP A 225 1.64 15.70 -0.07
CA TRP A 225 1.02 14.44 0.35
C TRP A 225 1.04 14.31 1.87
N ALA A 226 2.19 14.63 2.49
CA ALA A 226 2.34 14.67 3.93
C ALA A 226 1.43 15.72 4.58
N GLU A 227 1.35 16.93 4.00
CA GLU A 227 0.43 17.97 4.44
C GLU A 227 -1.04 17.53 4.33
N HIS A 228 -1.40 16.87 3.22
CA HIS A 228 -2.73 16.33 3.00
C HIS A 228 -3.13 15.29 4.06
N ALA A 229 -2.25 14.32 4.33
CA ALA A 229 -2.42 13.38 5.43
C ALA A 229 -2.62 14.10 6.77
N GLY A 230 -1.71 15.01 7.12
CA GLY A 230 -1.73 15.70 8.40
C GLY A 230 -3.02 16.49 8.65
N ARG A 231 -3.51 17.22 7.65
CA ARG A 231 -4.76 17.99 7.75
C ARG A 231 -5.99 17.12 8.00
N ALA A 232 -5.99 15.90 7.48
CA ALA A 232 -7.09 14.95 7.62
C ALA A 232 -6.90 13.96 8.79
N GLY A 233 -5.84 14.10 9.59
CA GLY A 233 -5.54 13.19 10.71
C GLY A 233 -5.00 11.83 10.27
N GLY A 234 -4.59 11.68 9.01
CA GLY A 234 -3.99 10.47 8.48
C GLY A 234 -2.52 10.27 8.86
N LEU A 235 -1.91 9.23 8.30
CA LEU A 235 -0.48 8.92 8.41
C LEU A 235 0.10 8.72 7.02
N ILE A 236 1.36 9.11 6.84
CA ILE A 236 2.14 8.81 5.64
C ILE A 236 3.30 7.88 6.01
N SER A 237 3.49 6.83 5.22
CA SER A 237 4.61 5.89 5.32
C SER A 237 5.41 5.91 4.03
N ILE A 238 6.74 5.99 4.12
CA ILE A 238 7.60 5.74 2.96
C ILE A 238 7.64 4.23 2.71
N ASN A 239 7.25 3.81 1.51
CA ASN A 239 7.19 2.38 1.16
C ASN A 239 8.55 1.92 0.64
N HIS A 240 8.91 0.68 0.98
CA HIS A 240 10.09 -0.06 0.52
C HIS A 240 11.18 0.84 -0.10
N PRO A 241 11.86 1.69 0.70
CA PRO A 241 12.63 2.84 0.20
C PRO A 241 13.84 2.46 -0.65
N LEU A 242 14.23 1.19 -0.63
CA LEU A 242 15.33 0.60 -1.40
C LEU A 242 14.85 -0.35 -2.51
N GLY A 243 13.54 -0.39 -2.78
CA GLY A 243 12.89 -1.33 -3.69
C GLY A 243 13.08 -0.94 -5.16
N GLY A 244 14.21 -1.29 -5.77
CA GLY A 244 14.39 -1.24 -7.23
C GLY A 244 14.03 0.11 -7.87
N ASP A 245 13.20 0.08 -8.90
CA ASP A 245 12.66 1.26 -9.59
C ASP A 245 11.59 2.01 -8.79
N CYS A 246 11.12 1.44 -7.68
CA CYS A 246 10.19 2.06 -6.73
C CYS A 246 10.89 2.73 -5.54
N ALA A 247 12.23 2.73 -5.51
CA ALA A 247 13.02 3.30 -4.42
C ALA A 247 12.68 4.79 -4.18
N TRP A 248 12.77 5.22 -2.93
CA TRP A 248 12.45 6.60 -2.56
C TRP A 248 13.57 7.57 -2.96
N LEU A 249 13.33 8.37 -3.99
CA LEU A 249 14.24 9.36 -4.57
C LEU A 249 13.66 10.79 -4.58
N LEU A 250 12.48 10.98 -4.00
CA LEU A 250 11.80 12.26 -3.93
C LEU A 250 12.34 13.10 -2.75
N PRO A 251 12.54 14.42 -2.95
CA PRO A 251 12.79 15.32 -1.84
C PRO A 251 11.51 15.46 -0.99
N ILE A 252 11.68 15.48 0.32
CA ILE A 252 10.64 15.79 1.29
C ILE A 252 11.31 16.52 2.46
N ALA A 253 10.76 17.68 2.82
CA ALA A 253 11.34 18.56 3.85
C ALA A 253 11.07 18.01 5.24
N ASP A 254 9.81 17.67 5.54
CA ASP A 254 9.42 17.03 6.79
C ASP A 254 9.31 15.52 6.59
N ARG A 255 10.40 14.82 6.92
CA ARG A 255 10.51 13.36 6.75
C ARG A 255 9.47 12.66 7.61
N PRO A 256 8.57 11.84 7.02
CA PRO A 256 7.64 11.02 7.78
C PRO A 256 8.34 10.14 8.80
N ARG A 257 7.72 10.03 9.98
CA ARG A 257 8.19 9.14 11.05
C ARG A 257 7.93 7.67 10.71
N VAL A 258 6.87 7.36 9.98
CA VAL A 258 6.51 5.98 9.64
C VAL A 258 7.20 5.57 8.34
N ALA A 259 7.76 4.36 8.30
CA ALA A 259 8.33 3.79 7.09
C ALA A 259 8.15 2.26 7.08
N GLU A 260 7.90 1.73 5.87
CA GLU A 260 7.95 0.30 5.59
C GLU A 260 9.41 -0.17 5.53
N VAL A 261 10.00 -0.31 6.72
CA VAL A 261 11.39 -0.76 6.88
C VAL A 261 11.52 -2.23 6.46
N TRP A 262 10.43 -2.99 6.54
CA TRP A 262 10.39 -4.38 6.09
C TRP A 262 9.25 -4.58 5.09
N SER A 263 9.57 -4.71 3.81
CA SER A 263 8.63 -5.18 2.78
C SER A 263 8.91 -6.62 2.39
N SER A 264 7.96 -7.28 1.75
CA SER A 264 8.17 -8.61 1.14
C SER A 264 9.33 -8.63 0.14
N GLY A 265 9.65 -7.48 -0.46
CA GLY A 265 10.80 -7.27 -1.35
C GLY A 265 12.18 -7.27 -0.66
N TRP A 266 12.27 -7.37 0.67
CA TRP A 266 13.55 -7.56 1.38
C TRP A 266 14.07 -9.00 1.24
N TRP A 267 14.52 -9.31 0.03
CA TRP A 267 14.85 -10.67 -0.43
C TRP A 267 16.02 -11.34 0.31
N ASP A 268 16.96 -10.58 0.87
CA ASP A 268 17.99 -11.09 1.78
C ASP A 268 18.01 -10.28 3.08
N ARG A 269 17.37 -10.82 4.11
CA ARG A 269 17.26 -10.18 5.43
C ARG A 269 18.56 -10.12 6.23
N ARG A 270 19.67 -10.64 5.70
CA ARG A 270 21.03 -10.41 6.23
C ARG A 270 21.58 -9.06 5.77
N TRP A 271 20.97 -8.45 4.76
CA TRP A 271 21.37 -7.15 4.26
C TRP A 271 20.79 -6.05 5.13
N GLY A 272 21.62 -5.43 5.97
CA GLY A 272 21.19 -4.37 6.89
C GLY A 272 20.83 -3.02 6.23
N ALA A 273 20.71 -2.96 4.90
CA ALA A 273 20.47 -1.70 4.19
C ALA A 273 19.14 -1.02 4.57
N PRO A 274 17.99 -1.73 4.73
CA PRO A 274 16.75 -1.09 5.19
C PRO A 274 16.88 -0.49 6.60
N LEU A 275 17.60 -1.16 7.51
CA LEU A 275 17.87 -0.66 8.85
C LEU A 275 18.76 0.59 8.81
N ALA A 276 19.85 0.55 8.04
CA ALA A 276 20.74 1.69 7.87
C ALA A 276 20.04 2.90 7.21
N TRP A 277 19.12 2.64 6.28
CA TRP A 277 18.27 3.68 5.69
C TRP A 277 17.36 4.30 6.75
N ALA A 278 16.70 3.49 7.58
CA ALA A 278 15.82 3.98 8.64
C ALA A 278 16.58 4.87 9.64
N ASP A 279 17.75 4.42 10.11
CA ASP A 279 18.61 5.19 11.01
C ASP A 279 19.08 6.52 10.39
N ALA A 280 19.40 6.53 9.09
CA ALA A 280 19.79 7.73 8.36
C ALA A 280 18.61 8.66 8.03
N TRP A 281 17.40 8.10 7.99
CA TRP A 281 16.18 8.83 7.69
C TRP A 281 15.78 9.71 8.87
N ARG A 282 15.61 9.10 10.06
CA ARG A 282 15.31 9.76 11.35
C ARG A 282 15.76 8.87 12.51
N GLU A 283 16.04 9.48 13.66
CA GLU A 283 16.37 8.75 14.89
C GLU A 283 15.15 8.03 15.52
N ASP A 284 13.94 8.52 15.24
CA ASP A 284 12.69 8.05 15.85
C ASP A 284 11.73 7.41 14.84
N VAL A 285 12.25 6.84 13.73
CA VAL A 285 11.44 6.08 12.77
C VAL A 285 10.56 5.07 13.48
N VAL A 286 9.31 4.92 13.03
CA VAL A 286 8.40 3.84 13.40
C VAL A 286 8.41 2.84 12.26
N ALA A 287 9.07 1.71 12.48
CA ALA A 287 9.09 0.61 11.54
C ALA A 287 7.72 -0.06 11.47
N ILE A 288 7.20 -0.16 10.25
CA ILE A 288 6.12 -1.09 9.89
C ILE A 288 6.63 -2.03 8.80
N GLY A 289 5.85 -3.07 8.52
CA GLY A 289 6.02 -3.90 7.35
C GLY A 289 4.73 -4.16 6.59
N GLY A 290 4.89 -4.48 5.31
CA GLY A 290 3.79 -4.73 4.40
C GLY A 290 4.15 -5.80 3.37
N SER A 291 3.14 -6.57 2.94
CA SER A 291 3.35 -7.64 1.97
C SER A 291 3.50 -7.12 0.55
N ASP A 292 3.01 -5.91 0.26
CA ASP A 292 2.87 -5.38 -1.10
C ASP A 292 2.17 -6.41 -2.01
N PHE A 293 1.10 -7.00 -1.47
CA PHE A 293 0.44 -8.14 -2.10
C PHE A 293 -0.41 -7.70 -3.30
N HIS A 294 -0.17 -8.33 -4.45
CA HIS A 294 -0.98 -8.13 -5.66
C HIS A 294 -1.67 -9.43 -6.08
N ARG A 295 -0.95 -10.55 -6.03
CA ARG A 295 -1.45 -11.85 -6.51
C ARG A 295 -0.84 -13.06 -5.79
N PRO A 296 -1.62 -14.15 -5.60
CA PRO A 296 -1.09 -15.39 -5.07
C PRO A 296 0.06 -15.95 -5.92
N GLY A 297 1.14 -16.40 -5.25
CA GLY A 297 2.25 -17.11 -5.87
C GLY A 297 3.34 -16.24 -6.51
N SER A 298 3.16 -14.91 -6.58
CA SER A 298 4.22 -13.96 -7.01
C SER A 298 4.79 -13.15 -5.84
N ASP A 299 3.96 -12.85 -4.84
CA ASP A 299 4.30 -11.90 -3.78
C ASP A 299 4.29 -12.56 -2.40
N GLY A 300 4.76 -11.83 -1.39
CA GLY A 300 4.49 -12.18 0.00
C GLY A 300 2.98 -12.24 0.23
N LEU A 301 2.48 -13.29 0.88
CA LEU A 301 1.06 -13.33 1.26
C LEU A 301 0.75 -12.22 2.27
N PRO A 302 -0.52 -11.76 2.39
CA PRO A 302 -0.90 -10.83 3.43
C PRO A 302 -0.38 -11.28 4.82
N GLY A 303 0.26 -10.34 5.51
CA GLY A 303 0.97 -10.58 6.77
C GLY A 303 2.34 -11.22 6.61
N ALA A 304 3.01 -11.15 5.45
CA ALA A 304 4.39 -11.60 5.27
C ALA A 304 5.25 -10.49 4.65
N PRO A 305 5.78 -9.55 5.47
CA PRO A 305 5.83 -9.56 6.94
C PRO A 305 4.53 -9.14 7.64
N THR A 306 4.40 -9.50 8.92
CA THR A 306 3.29 -9.06 9.79
C THR A 306 3.72 -7.87 10.62
N THR A 307 2.93 -6.80 10.61
CA THR A 307 3.06 -5.73 11.60
C THR A 307 2.13 -5.99 12.77
N TRP A 308 2.68 -5.93 13.98
CA TRP A 308 1.96 -5.97 15.23
C TRP A 308 1.82 -4.57 15.78
N VAL A 309 0.62 -4.20 16.22
CA VAL A 309 0.35 -2.87 16.76
C VAL A 309 -0.37 -2.98 18.09
N LEU A 310 0.14 -2.30 19.12
CA LEU A 310 -0.50 -2.20 20.43
C LEU A 310 -1.53 -1.05 20.41
N ALA A 311 -2.82 -1.40 20.48
CA ALA A 311 -3.94 -0.46 20.41
C ALA A 311 -5.12 -0.90 21.30
N GLU A 312 -6.12 -0.03 21.43
CA GLU A 312 -7.35 -0.32 22.19
C GLU A 312 -8.22 -1.35 21.46
N ASP A 313 -8.34 -1.19 20.14
CA ASP A 313 -9.04 -2.09 19.22
C ASP A 313 -8.41 -2.03 17.81
N PRO A 314 -8.82 -2.89 16.86
CA PRO A 314 -8.31 -2.88 15.50
C PRO A 314 -8.56 -1.59 14.71
N ASP A 315 -9.59 -0.79 15.05
CA ASP A 315 -9.89 0.47 14.36
C ASP A 315 -8.94 1.59 14.84
N ALA A 316 -8.38 1.47 16.04
CA ALA A 316 -7.42 2.40 16.63
C ALA A 316 -5.93 2.11 16.28
N VAL A 317 -5.64 1.18 15.36
CA VAL A 317 -4.24 0.79 15.06
C VAL A 317 -3.39 1.93 14.50
N LEU A 318 -3.96 2.88 13.75
CA LEU A 318 -3.20 4.05 13.29
C LEU A 318 -2.73 4.93 14.45
N ASP A 319 -3.45 4.99 15.56
CA ASP A 319 -2.99 5.69 16.77
C ASP A 319 -1.87 4.92 17.49
N GLY A 320 -1.92 3.58 17.44
CA GLY A 320 -0.81 2.72 17.85
C GLY A 320 0.48 2.98 17.06
N VAL A 321 0.36 3.06 15.73
CA VAL A 321 1.49 3.40 14.84
C VAL A 321 1.99 4.82 15.10
N ARG A 322 1.09 5.80 15.24
CA ARG A 322 1.45 7.19 15.55
C ARG A 322 2.24 7.29 16.86
N ALA A 323 1.88 6.50 17.86
CA ALA A 323 2.58 6.40 19.14
C ALA A 323 3.87 5.56 19.08
N GLY A 324 4.19 4.92 17.95
CA GLY A 324 5.35 4.07 17.77
C GLY A 324 5.27 2.72 18.48
N ARG A 325 4.07 2.24 18.80
CA ARG A 325 3.86 0.96 19.47
C ARG A 325 3.76 -0.18 18.46
N THR A 326 4.84 -0.38 17.70
CA THR A 326 4.88 -1.36 16.60
C THR A 326 5.94 -2.42 16.82
N ALA A 327 5.66 -3.60 16.29
CA ALA A 327 6.65 -4.65 16.07
C ALA A 327 6.41 -5.26 14.69
N VAL A 328 7.42 -5.90 14.11
CA VAL A 328 7.33 -6.56 12.81
C VAL A 328 7.92 -7.96 12.94
N SER A 329 7.24 -8.97 12.44
CA SER A 329 7.75 -10.35 12.34
C SER A 329 7.66 -10.84 10.90
N ALA A 330 8.44 -11.86 10.55
CA ALA A 330 8.44 -12.43 9.19
C ALA A 330 7.08 -12.98 8.75
N GLY A 331 6.20 -13.29 9.71
CA GLY A 331 4.85 -13.79 9.51
C GLY A 331 4.08 -13.86 10.83
N PRO A 332 2.79 -14.23 10.81
CA PRO A 332 1.93 -14.22 12.00
C PRO A 332 2.38 -15.24 13.06
N ASP A 333 2.95 -16.36 12.61
CA ASP A 333 3.45 -17.45 13.47
C ASP A 333 4.98 -17.42 13.66
N ALA A 334 5.67 -16.45 13.06
CA ALA A 334 7.12 -16.35 13.13
C ALA A 334 7.61 -15.99 14.55
N PRO A 335 8.91 -16.17 14.87
CA PRO A 335 9.46 -15.64 16.11
C PRO A 335 9.16 -14.14 16.24
N LEU A 336 8.82 -13.71 17.44
CA LEU A 336 8.22 -12.41 17.70
C LEU A 336 8.92 -11.72 18.87
N LEU A 337 9.04 -10.40 18.77
CA LEU A 337 9.52 -9.52 19.83
C LEU A 337 8.46 -8.43 20.06
N LEU A 338 7.92 -8.32 21.27
CA LEU A 338 6.93 -7.31 21.64
C LEU A 338 7.40 -6.51 22.84
N ARG A 339 7.06 -5.22 22.88
CA ARG A 339 7.30 -4.37 24.05
C ARG A 339 6.16 -4.47 25.07
N LEU A 340 6.51 -4.71 26.33
CA LEU A 340 5.62 -4.73 27.49
C LEU A 340 6.13 -3.69 28.52
N GLY A 341 6.01 -2.40 28.17
CA GLY A 341 6.59 -1.32 28.97
C GLY A 341 8.13 -1.31 28.94
N ASP A 342 8.75 -1.55 30.09
CA ASP A 342 10.22 -1.60 30.27
C ASP A 342 10.83 -2.96 29.95
N GLU A 343 9.99 -3.94 29.58
CA GLU A 343 10.40 -5.28 29.17
C GLU A 343 10.07 -5.56 27.70
N LEU A 344 10.78 -6.52 27.14
CA LEU A 344 10.53 -7.14 25.84
C LEU A 344 10.13 -8.59 26.09
N LEU A 345 9.05 -9.01 25.45
CA LEU A 345 8.66 -10.40 25.34
C LEU A 345 9.16 -10.97 24.02
N ALA A 346 10.07 -11.95 24.09
CA ALA A 346 10.49 -12.75 22.95
C ALA A 346 9.73 -14.09 22.95
N LEU A 347 9.07 -14.43 21.83
CA LEU A 347 8.29 -15.66 21.64
C LEU A 347 8.81 -16.47 20.45
N GLY A 348 8.96 -17.78 20.62
CA GLY A 348 9.49 -18.68 19.58
C GLY A 348 10.93 -18.34 19.17
N ALA A 349 11.68 -17.74 20.09
CA ALA A 349 12.95 -17.07 19.79
C ALA A 349 14.16 -17.73 20.44
N ASP A 350 14.04 -18.98 20.94
CA ASP A 350 15.17 -19.67 21.57
C ASP A 350 16.36 -19.78 20.61
N GLY A 351 17.54 -19.40 21.09
CA GLY A 351 18.76 -19.40 20.27
C GLY A 351 18.91 -18.22 19.31
N LEU A 352 17.90 -17.35 19.16
CA LEU A 352 18.06 -16.08 18.43
C LEU A 352 18.85 -15.06 19.24
N VAL A 353 19.38 -14.05 18.56
CA VAL A 353 20.15 -12.96 19.15
C VAL A 353 19.28 -11.71 19.22
N LEU A 354 18.97 -11.24 20.43
CA LEU A 354 18.44 -9.90 20.65
C LEU A 354 19.56 -8.89 20.43
N VAL A 355 19.36 -7.97 19.49
CA VAL A 355 20.20 -6.80 19.27
C VAL A 355 19.44 -5.56 19.74
N ARG A 356 20.09 -4.79 20.62
CA ARG A 356 19.56 -3.53 21.16
C ARG A 356 19.97 -2.33 20.30
N PRO A 357 19.29 -1.18 20.42
CA PRO A 357 19.59 0.06 19.69
C PRO A 357 21.08 0.46 19.75
N GLY A 358 21.73 0.34 20.92
CA GLY A 358 23.17 0.60 21.08
C GLY A 358 24.11 -0.51 20.61
N GLY A 359 23.62 -1.51 19.88
CA GLY A 359 24.41 -2.64 19.36
C GLY A 359 24.70 -3.76 20.35
N ALA A 360 24.32 -3.62 21.63
CA ALA A 360 24.48 -4.66 22.63
C ALA A 360 23.68 -5.92 22.26
N ARG A 361 24.33 -7.09 22.33
CA ARG A 361 23.76 -8.38 21.90
C ARG A 361 23.56 -9.34 23.07
N GLN A 362 22.46 -10.08 23.05
CA GLN A 362 22.17 -11.12 24.03
C GLN A 362 21.46 -12.29 23.35
N VAL A 363 21.89 -13.53 23.63
CA VAL A 363 21.16 -14.72 23.19
C VAL A 363 19.87 -14.86 24.00
N VAL A 364 18.75 -15.05 23.30
CA VAL A 364 17.46 -15.38 23.92
C VAL A 364 17.47 -16.85 24.33
N ARG A 365 17.04 -17.13 25.56
CA ARG A 365 17.01 -18.48 26.14
C ARG A 365 15.58 -18.84 26.52
N GLY A 366 15.05 -19.88 25.91
CA GLY A 366 13.69 -20.38 26.07
C GLY A 366 12.72 -19.87 25.01
N GLU A 367 11.66 -20.66 24.78
CA GLU A 367 10.58 -20.36 23.82
C GLU A 367 9.77 -19.11 24.18
N ARG A 368 9.80 -18.71 25.45
CA ARG A 368 9.18 -17.49 25.97
C ARG A 368 10.13 -16.85 26.96
N ALA A 369 10.62 -15.65 26.65
CA ALA A 369 11.59 -14.94 27.49
C ALA A 369 11.20 -13.47 27.69
N LEU A 370 11.32 -12.99 28.94
CA LEU A 370 11.24 -11.57 29.28
C LEU A 370 12.65 -11.00 29.39
N LEU A 371 12.90 -9.89 28.70
CA LEU A 371 14.21 -9.27 28.54
C LEU A 371 14.07 -7.78 28.79
N ARG A 372 15.09 -7.13 29.36
CA ARG A 372 15.04 -5.68 29.57
C ARG A 372 15.01 -4.92 28.23
N ALA A 373 14.05 -4.01 28.10
CA ALA A 373 13.95 -3.11 26.95
C ALA A 373 14.97 -1.95 27.07
N GLY A 374 15.37 -1.42 25.92
CA GLY A 374 16.10 -0.15 25.81
C GLY A 374 15.22 0.90 25.13
N GLU A 375 15.75 2.09 24.88
CA GLU A 375 15.09 3.11 24.05
C GLU A 375 15.53 2.98 22.59
N GLY A 376 14.57 2.92 21.66
CA GLY A 376 14.81 2.78 20.22
C GLY A 376 14.49 1.37 19.69
N LEU A 377 14.85 1.12 18.42
CA LEU A 377 14.54 -0.12 17.69
C LEU A 377 15.36 -1.33 18.15
N HIS A 378 14.69 -2.34 18.69
CA HIS A 378 15.23 -3.69 18.93
C HIS A 378 15.00 -4.59 17.74
N ARG A 379 15.84 -5.61 17.62
CA ARG A 379 15.62 -6.67 16.64
C ARG A 379 16.09 -8.03 17.12
N LEU A 380 15.45 -9.08 16.60
CA LEU A 380 15.91 -10.45 16.70
C LEU A 380 16.67 -10.81 15.42
N GLU A 381 17.82 -11.44 15.56
CA GLU A 381 18.64 -11.95 14.46
C GLU A 381 18.95 -13.43 14.65
N THR A 382 19.17 -14.15 13.53
CA THR A 382 19.82 -15.46 13.56
C THR A 382 21.33 -15.31 13.80
N HIS A 383 22.05 -16.43 13.95
CA HIS A 383 23.51 -16.44 14.03
C HIS A 383 24.21 -15.94 12.74
N GLU A 384 23.49 -15.88 11.61
CA GLU A 384 23.97 -15.32 10.35
C GLU A 384 23.63 -13.82 10.20
N ASN A 385 23.15 -13.17 11.27
CA ASN A 385 22.61 -11.81 11.28
C ASN A 385 21.38 -11.61 10.37
N GLU A 386 20.65 -12.67 10.06
CA GLU A 386 19.36 -12.54 9.36
C GLU A 386 18.32 -11.96 10.31
N VAL A 387 17.69 -10.84 9.95
CA VAL A 387 16.66 -10.17 10.76
C VAL A 387 15.37 -10.99 10.78
N ILE A 388 14.90 -11.35 11.98
CA ILE A 388 13.71 -12.18 12.21
C ILE A 388 12.51 -11.38 12.76
N ALA A 389 12.78 -10.38 13.60
CA ALA A 389 11.75 -9.49 14.13
C ALA A 389 12.33 -8.10 14.44
N LEU A 390 11.47 -7.08 14.41
CA LEU A 390 11.72 -5.70 14.78
C LEU A 390 10.73 -5.30 15.88
N CYS A 391 11.12 -4.45 16.83
CA CYS A 391 10.22 -3.91 17.86
C CYS A 391 10.68 -2.54 18.32
N HIS A 392 9.77 -1.57 18.38
CA HIS A 392 10.01 -0.26 18.98
C HIS A 392 9.67 -0.23 20.48
#